data_AF-A0A060H7V2-F1
#
_entry.id   AF-A0A060H7V2-F1
#
_cell.length_a   1.000
_cell.length_b   1.000
_cell.length_c   1.000
_cell.angle_alpha   90.00
_cell.angle_beta   90.00
_cell.angle_gamma   90.00
#
_symmetry.space_group_name_H-M   'P 1'
#
loop_
_entity.id
_entity.type
_entity.pdbx_description
1 polymer ?
#
loop_
_entity_poly.entity_id
_entity_poly.type
_entity_poly.pdbx_seq_one_letter_code
_entity_poly.pdbx_strand_id
1 'polypeptide(L)'
;MRLYEYPRHGVSFDGLFAGICVFKRWWLRDVAVHDVVGLFFETSVMSLRINALCVNCDVCEPVCPNRAISMGETIYIIDPLRCTECVGHYDEPQCVVVCPVECIDPDPGLLETREQLLSKLQQLQRNDPELYEKESPDL
;
A
#
# COMPACT_ATOMS: atom_id res chain seq x y z
N MET A 1 30.00 7.31 -27.18
CA MET A 1 29.67 5.86 -27.21
C MET A 1 30.91 5.08 -26.81
N ARG A 2 31.09 4.81 -25.52
CA ARG A 2 32.14 3.92 -25.00
C ARG A 2 31.48 2.56 -24.76
N LEU A 3 31.83 1.59 -25.58
CA LEU A 3 31.44 0.19 -25.38
C LEU A 3 32.39 -0.41 -24.35
N TYR A 4 31.80 -0.90 -23.25
CA TYR A 4 32.52 -1.66 -22.22
C TYR A 4 32.69 -3.11 -22.70
N GLU A 5 33.93 -3.53 -22.91
CA GLU A 5 34.29 -4.93 -23.12
C GLU A 5 34.42 -5.65 -21.77
N TYR A 6 33.58 -6.67 -21.54
CA TYR A 6 33.68 -7.60 -20.41
C TYR A 6 34.41 -8.89 -20.85
N PRO A 7 35.42 -9.36 -20.10
CA PRO A 7 36.11 -10.60 -20.42
C PRO A 7 35.33 -11.85 -19.96
N ARG A 8 35.18 -12.82 -20.89
CA ARG A 8 34.63 -14.16 -20.66
C ARG A 8 35.69 -15.06 -20.02
N HIS A 9 35.46 -15.51 -18.78
CA HIS A 9 36.17 -16.65 -18.20
C HIS A 9 35.28 -17.90 -18.22
N GLY A 10 35.65 -18.84 -19.08
CA GLY A 10 35.19 -20.22 -19.01
C GLY A 10 36.08 -21.03 -18.08
N VAL A 11 35.47 -21.92 -17.30
CA VAL A 11 36.15 -23.06 -16.70
C VAL A 11 35.28 -24.30 -16.91
N SER A 12 35.89 -25.25 -17.61
CA SER A 12 35.45 -26.62 -17.83
C SER A 12 35.65 -27.45 -16.57
N PHE A 13 34.72 -28.36 -16.25
CA PHE A 13 35.02 -29.54 -15.43
C PHE A 13 34.14 -30.71 -15.87
N ASP A 14 34.77 -31.61 -16.62
CA ASP A 14 34.28 -32.95 -16.96
C ASP A 14 34.54 -33.95 -15.82
N GLY A 15 33.68 -34.98 -15.70
CA GLY A 15 33.97 -36.26 -15.01
C GLY A 15 33.27 -36.45 -13.66
N LEU A 16 32.11 -37.11 -13.57
CA LEU A 16 31.89 -38.56 -13.59
C LEU A 16 32.48 -39.32 -12.38
N PHE A 17 31.68 -39.50 -11.32
CA PHE A 17 31.82 -40.64 -10.40
C PHE A 17 30.43 -41.24 -10.10
N ALA A 18 30.29 -42.51 -10.45
CA ALA A 18 29.10 -43.34 -10.30
C ALA A 18 29.06 -44.06 -8.93
N GLY A 19 27.87 -44.44 -8.44
CA GLY A 19 27.72 -45.68 -7.65
C GLY A 19 26.88 -45.68 -6.36
N ILE A 20 25.55 -45.85 -6.51
CA ILE A 20 24.67 -46.89 -5.92
C ILE A 20 24.48 -47.04 -4.37
N CYS A 21 23.23 -46.74 -3.96
CA CYS A 21 22.29 -47.37 -2.99
C CYS A 21 22.77 -48.22 -1.80
N VAL A 22 22.37 -47.87 -0.55
CA VAL A 22 21.83 -48.82 0.47
C VAL A 22 20.89 -48.12 1.52
N PHE A 23 19.60 -48.51 1.51
CA PHE A 23 18.62 -48.69 2.62
C PHE A 23 18.38 -47.67 3.78
N LYS A 24 17.14 -47.13 3.77
CA LYS A 24 16.05 -47.20 4.79
C LYS A 24 16.25 -46.78 6.27
N ARG A 25 15.49 -45.71 6.61
CA ARG A 25 14.37 -45.63 7.59
C ARG A 25 14.70 -45.32 9.07
N TRP A 26 13.89 -44.39 9.62
CA TRP A 26 13.82 -43.82 10.99
C TRP A 26 14.64 -42.52 11.12
N TRP A 27 14.07 -41.35 10.90
CA TRP A 27 13.11 -40.73 11.81
C TRP A 27 12.12 -39.81 11.07
N LEU A 28 10.85 -40.22 11.07
CA LEU A 28 9.70 -39.32 11.04
C LEU A 28 9.52 -38.78 12.46
N ARG A 29 9.86 -37.50 12.65
CA ARG A 29 9.57 -36.63 13.80
C ARG A 29 10.23 -35.29 13.44
N ASP A 30 9.57 -34.16 13.27
CA ASP A 30 8.33 -33.66 13.84
C ASP A 30 7.78 -32.63 12.82
N VAL A 31 6.52 -32.77 12.37
CA VAL A 31 5.40 -31.92 12.82
C VAL A 31 5.55 -30.45 12.41
N ALA A 32 4.77 -30.10 11.38
CA ALA A 32 4.03 -28.86 11.23
C ALA A 32 4.28 -27.74 12.26
N VAL A 33 4.99 -26.68 11.85
CA VAL A 33 4.78 -25.30 12.37
C VAL A 33 4.87 -24.23 11.26
N HIS A 34 4.81 -24.63 9.99
CA HIS A 34 4.80 -23.69 8.86
C HIS A 34 3.41 -23.04 8.61
N ASP A 35 2.46 -23.10 9.56
CA ASP A 35 1.03 -22.91 9.24
C ASP A 35 0.14 -22.28 10.33
N VAL A 36 0.65 -21.45 11.27
CA VAL A 36 -0.26 -20.79 12.26
C VAL A 36 0.18 -19.45 12.89
N VAL A 37 1.27 -18.80 12.44
CA VAL A 37 1.59 -17.43 12.92
C VAL A 37 1.44 -16.43 11.78
N GLY A 38 0.18 -16.16 11.42
CA GLY A 38 -0.20 -14.84 10.90
C GLY A 38 -0.37 -14.68 9.38
N LEU A 39 -1.07 -15.59 8.72
CA LEU A 39 -1.95 -15.24 7.57
C LEU A 39 -3.16 -14.40 8.05
N PHE A 40 -2.95 -13.43 8.95
CA PHE A 40 -4.01 -12.63 9.60
C PHE A 40 -3.58 -11.17 9.81
N PHE A 41 -2.58 -10.69 9.08
CA PHE A 41 -2.47 -9.26 8.77
C PHE A 41 -3.15 -9.03 7.43
N GLU A 42 -4.42 -9.40 7.36
CA GLU A 42 -5.30 -8.87 6.33
C GLU A 42 -5.46 -7.40 6.69
N THR A 43 -4.54 -6.56 6.21
CA THR A 43 -4.73 -5.12 6.14
C THR A 43 -5.93 -4.93 5.24
N SER A 44 -7.11 -5.03 5.83
CA SER A 44 -8.33 -4.52 5.26
C SER A 44 -8.05 -3.04 5.09
N VAL A 45 -7.73 -2.67 3.86
CA VAL A 45 -7.76 -1.30 3.40
C VAL A 45 -9.22 -0.86 3.65
N MET A 46 -9.40 0.22 4.40
CA MET A 46 -10.71 0.76 4.70
C MET A 46 -10.66 2.25 4.47
N SER A 47 -11.70 2.81 3.85
CA SER A 47 -11.81 4.26 3.78
C SER A 47 -11.61 4.87 5.17
N LEU A 48 -10.86 5.96 5.28
CA LEU A 48 -10.58 6.57 6.58
C LEU A 48 -11.78 7.40 7.06
N ARG A 49 -11.96 7.46 8.38
CA ARG A 49 -12.93 8.33 9.06
C ARG A 49 -12.28 9.15 10.15
N ILE A 50 -12.79 10.36 10.36
CA ILE A 50 -12.38 11.25 11.45
C ILE A 50 -13.34 11.04 12.63
N ASN A 51 -12.80 10.82 13.82
CA ASN A 51 -13.58 10.60 15.03
C ASN A 51 -13.77 11.90 15.84
N ALA A 52 -14.51 11.80 16.96
CA ALA A 52 -14.87 12.96 17.80
C ALA A 52 -13.68 13.61 18.55
N LEU A 53 -12.47 13.05 18.48
CA LEU A 53 -11.26 13.64 19.05
C LEU A 53 -10.68 14.77 18.17
N CYS A 54 -11.25 14.99 16.98
CA CYS A 54 -10.84 16.08 16.10
C CYS A 54 -10.92 17.44 16.81
N VAL A 55 -9.84 18.21 16.73
CA VAL A 55 -9.71 19.55 17.34
C VAL A 55 -9.83 20.70 16.32
N ASN A 56 -10.25 20.41 15.08
CA ASN A 56 -10.42 21.40 14.00
C ASN A 56 -9.17 22.27 13.77
N CYS A 57 -8.02 21.62 13.53
CA CYS A 57 -6.74 22.30 13.31
C CYS A 57 -6.42 22.65 11.84
N ASP A 58 -7.30 22.30 10.90
CA ASP A 58 -7.22 22.62 9.45
C ASP A 58 -6.04 22.02 8.67
N VAL A 59 -5.16 21.23 9.31
CA VAL A 59 -3.94 20.70 8.67
C VAL A 59 -4.23 19.56 7.69
N CYS A 60 -5.29 18.78 7.90
CA CYS A 60 -5.55 17.57 7.11
C CYS A 60 -6.24 17.82 5.75
N GLU A 61 -7.04 18.89 5.62
CA GLU A 61 -7.74 19.24 4.37
C GLU A 61 -6.79 19.50 3.18
N PRO A 62 -5.79 20.39 3.28
CA PRO A 62 -4.96 20.75 2.13
C PRO A 62 -4.00 19.63 1.68
N VAL A 63 -3.74 18.64 2.54
CA VAL A 63 -2.82 17.54 2.20
C VAL A 63 -3.50 16.37 1.49
N CYS A 64 -4.84 16.34 1.45
CA CYS A 64 -5.57 15.26 0.80
C CYS A 64 -5.53 15.42 -0.73
N PRO A 65 -4.91 14.50 -1.50
CA PRO A 65 -4.77 14.64 -2.95
C PRO A 65 -6.11 14.66 -3.69
N ASN A 66 -7.11 13.95 -3.16
CA ASN A 66 -8.43 13.82 -3.79
C ASN A 66 -9.42 14.88 -3.27
N ARG A 67 -9.00 15.79 -2.40
CA ARG A 67 -9.86 16.74 -1.67
C ARG A 67 -11.07 16.05 -1.03
N ALA A 68 -10.84 14.91 -0.38
CA ALA A 68 -11.89 14.11 0.25
C ALA A 68 -12.29 14.64 1.64
N ILE A 69 -11.52 15.56 2.22
CA ILE A 69 -11.72 16.06 3.57
C ILE A 69 -12.37 17.45 3.51
N SER A 70 -13.39 17.69 4.33
CA SER A 70 -14.06 18.99 4.43
C SER A 70 -14.57 19.26 5.85
N MET A 71 -14.84 20.52 6.15
CA MET A 71 -15.40 20.92 7.45
C MET A 71 -16.87 20.50 7.55
N GLY A 72 -17.18 19.67 8.56
CA GLY A 72 -18.56 19.32 8.93
C GLY A 72 -19.20 20.32 9.89
N GLU A 73 -20.26 19.91 10.59
CA GLU A 73 -20.93 20.79 11.57
C GLU A 73 -20.08 21.06 12.82
N THR A 74 -19.31 20.06 13.26
CA THR A 74 -18.56 20.10 14.52
C THR A 74 -17.12 19.64 14.39
N ILE A 75 -16.86 18.67 13.51
CA ILE A 75 -15.55 18.12 13.21
C ILE A 75 -15.35 18.04 11.70
N TYR A 76 -14.10 17.90 11.27
CA TYR A 76 -13.80 17.52 9.90
C TYR A 76 -14.39 16.15 9.56
N ILE A 77 -14.81 15.99 8.31
CA ILE A 77 -15.38 14.76 7.76
C ILE A 77 -14.61 14.32 6.53
N ILE A 78 -14.58 13.01 6.29
CA ILE A 78 -13.99 12.41 5.09
C ILE A 78 -15.12 11.88 4.23
N ASP A 79 -15.17 12.28 2.96
CA ASP A 79 -16.05 11.71 1.94
C ASP A 79 -15.50 10.34 1.50
N PRO A 80 -16.18 9.23 1.83
CA PRO A 80 -15.70 7.90 1.49
C PRO A 80 -15.70 7.63 -0.02
N LEU A 81 -16.50 8.35 -0.81
CA LEU A 81 -16.50 8.20 -2.27
C LEU A 81 -15.24 8.78 -2.90
N ARG A 82 -14.50 9.62 -2.18
CA ARG A 82 -13.27 10.27 -2.64
C ARG A 82 -12.02 9.75 -1.93
N CYS A 83 -12.16 9.19 -0.73
CA CYS A 83 -11.03 8.65 0.02
C CYS A 83 -10.48 7.38 -0.66
N THR A 84 -9.20 7.42 -1.03
CA THR A 84 -8.47 6.27 -1.61
C THR A 84 -7.36 5.76 -0.68
N GLU A 85 -7.36 6.17 0.58
CA GLU A 85 -6.25 5.93 1.53
C GLU A 85 -4.88 6.38 0.98
N CYS A 86 -4.89 7.40 0.12
CA CYS A 86 -3.73 7.86 -0.65
C CYS A 86 -3.11 6.81 -1.60
N VAL A 87 -3.72 5.64 -1.79
CA VAL A 87 -3.28 4.64 -2.76
C VAL A 87 -3.24 5.25 -4.16
N GLY A 88 -2.09 5.11 -4.83
CA GLY A 88 -1.81 5.70 -6.13
C GLY A 88 -1.18 7.11 -6.08
N HIS A 89 -1.10 7.72 -4.89
CA HIS A 89 -0.40 8.99 -4.66
C HIS A 89 0.79 8.85 -3.72
N TYR A 90 0.60 8.16 -2.59
CA TYR A 90 1.59 7.99 -1.52
C TYR A 90 1.52 6.57 -0.97
N ASP A 91 2.58 6.15 -0.28
CA ASP A 91 2.62 4.83 0.38
C ASP A 91 1.82 4.81 1.70
N GLU A 92 1.66 5.98 2.33
CA GLU A 92 0.94 6.16 3.59
C GLU A 92 -0.09 7.30 3.51
N PRO A 93 -1.19 7.24 4.28
CA PRO A 93 -2.20 8.29 4.27
C PRO A 93 -1.68 9.60 4.85
N GLN A 94 -1.61 10.64 4.02
CA GLN A 94 -1.03 11.94 4.41
C GLN A 94 -1.80 12.61 5.55
N CYS A 95 -3.13 12.47 5.58
CA CYS A 95 -3.97 13.03 6.65
C CYS A 95 -3.66 12.44 8.03
N VAL A 96 -3.30 11.14 8.09
CA VAL A 96 -2.93 10.47 9.35
C VAL A 96 -1.58 10.99 9.83
N VAL A 97 -0.60 11.12 8.93
CA VAL A 97 0.76 11.61 9.26
C VAL A 97 0.74 13.02 9.84
N VAL A 98 -0.15 13.89 9.37
CA VAL A 98 -0.21 15.29 9.82
C VAL A 98 -1.17 15.55 10.99
N CYS A 99 -1.97 14.56 11.41
CA CYS A 99 -2.95 14.75 12.47
C CYS A 99 -2.26 14.82 13.85
N PRO A 100 -2.33 15.96 14.57
CA PRO A 100 -1.62 16.12 15.85
C PRO A 100 -2.25 15.35 17.02
N VAL A 101 -3.47 14.84 16.85
CA VAL A 101 -4.26 14.17 17.89
C VAL A 101 -4.66 12.75 17.50
N GLU A 102 -4.11 12.22 16.40
CA GLU A 102 -4.30 10.84 15.94
C GLU A 102 -5.78 10.41 15.90
N CYS A 103 -6.66 11.27 15.36
CA CYS A 103 -8.11 11.07 15.37
C CYS A 103 -8.67 10.50 14.05
N ILE A 104 -7.83 9.90 13.22
CA ILE A 104 -8.19 9.38 11.89
C ILE A 104 -7.96 7.88 11.86
N ASP A 105 -9.05 7.12 11.79
CA ASP A 105 -9.05 5.66 11.89
C ASP A 105 -9.62 5.02 10.60
N PRO A 106 -9.28 3.76 10.29
CA PRO A 106 -10.00 2.96 9.29
C PRO A 106 -11.51 2.88 9.63
N ASP A 107 -12.38 3.04 8.63
CA ASP A 107 -13.83 2.90 8.79
C ASP A 107 -14.27 1.43 8.63
N PRO A 108 -14.69 0.75 9.70
CA PRO A 108 -15.17 -0.64 9.61
C PRO A 108 -16.44 -0.79 8.76
N GLY A 109 -17.16 0.30 8.48
CA GLY A 109 -18.34 0.27 7.61
C GLY A 109 -18.03 0.19 6.12
N LEU A 110 -16.78 0.46 5.72
CA LEU A 110 -16.37 0.64 4.32
C LEU A 110 -15.04 -0.07 4.07
N LEU A 111 -15.13 -1.38 3.92
CA LEU A 111 -14.00 -2.25 3.60
C LEU A 111 -13.73 -2.22 2.10
N GLU A 112 -12.53 -1.82 1.72
CA GLU A 112 -12.11 -1.70 0.32
C GLU A 112 -10.76 -2.38 0.11
N THR A 113 -10.61 -3.14 -0.96
CA THR A 113 -9.32 -3.71 -1.37
C THR A 113 -8.47 -2.64 -2.05
N ARG A 114 -7.17 -2.88 -2.14
CA ARG A 114 -6.24 -1.99 -2.85
C ARG A 114 -6.68 -1.78 -4.30
N GLU A 115 -7.18 -2.83 -4.95
CA GLU A 115 -7.70 -2.79 -6.31
C GLU A 115 -8.94 -1.89 -6.42
N GLN A 116 -9.85 -1.94 -5.44
CA GLN A 116 -11.03 -1.07 -5.39
C GLN A 116 -10.62 0.41 -5.21
N LEU A 117 -9.65 0.70 -4.35
CA LEU A 117 -9.15 2.06 -4.16
C LEU A 117 -8.46 2.61 -5.42
N LEU A 118 -7.69 1.78 -6.13
CA LEU A 118 -7.10 2.15 -7.42
C LEU A 118 -8.17 2.40 -8.49
N SER A 119 -9.20 1.56 -8.55
CA SER A 119 -10.34 1.77 -9.46
C SER A 119 -11.08 3.07 -9.13
N LYS A 120 -11.28 3.37 -7.85
CA LYS A 120 -11.88 4.63 -7.39
C LYS A 120 -11.03 5.83 -7.81
N LEU A 121 -9.70 5.76 -7.62
CA LEU A 121 -8.78 6.81 -8.07
C LEU A 121 -8.92 7.08 -9.58
N GLN A 122 -8.93 6.03 -10.40
CA GLN A 122 -9.11 6.18 -11.86
C GLN A 122 -10.44 6.85 -12.22
N GLN A 123 -11.51 6.57 -11.47
CA GLN A 123 -12.79 7.24 -11.65
C GLN A 123 -12.72 8.71 -11.26
N LEU A 124 -12.08 9.05 -10.13
CA LEU A 124 -11.89 10.44 -9.71
C LEU A 124 -11.07 11.24 -10.72
N GLN A 125 -9.99 10.66 -11.25
CA GLN A 125 -9.17 11.30 -12.29
C GLN A 125 -9.94 11.57 -13.58
N ARG A 126 -10.89 10.69 -13.92
CA ARG A 126 -11.77 10.88 -15.08
C ARG A 126 -12.84 11.94 -14.83
N ASN A 127 -13.41 11.95 -13.62
CA ASN A 127 -14.55 12.81 -13.29
C ASN A 127 -14.12 14.24 -12.93
N ASP A 128 -12.94 14.39 -12.32
CA ASP A 128 -12.40 15.65 -11.82
C ASP A 128 -10.97 15.90 -12.37
N PRO A 129 -10.77 15.99 -13.70
CA PRO A 129 -9.45 16.12 -14.31
C PRO A 129 -8.68 17.36 -13.82
N GLU A 130 -9.40 18.45 -13.51
CA GLU A 130 -8.84 19.70 -12.99
C GLU A 130 -8.08 19.53 -11.66
N LEU A 131 -8.36 18.48 -10.89
CA LEU A 131 -7.63 18.19 -9.64
C LEU A 131 -6.24 17.58 -9.89
N TYR A 132 -6.03 16.98 -11.06
CA TYR A 132 -4.83 16.19 -11.38
C TYR A 132 -4.02 16.78 -12.53
N GLU A 133 -4.64 17.62 -13.35
CA GLU A 133 -3.95 18.49 -14.28
C GLU A 133 -3.21 19.55 -13.45
N LYS A 134 -1.96 19.25 -13.11
CA LYS A 134 -1.04 20.28 -12.63
C LYS A 134 -1.06 21.38 -13.67
N GLU A 135 -1.49 22.57 -13.28
CA GLU A 135 -1.22 23.80 -14.02
C GLU A 135 0.23 23.69 -14.52
N SER A 136 0.37 23.55 -15.83
CA SER A 136 1.64 23.77 -16.49
C SER A 136 2.10 25.14 -15.99
N PRO A 137 3.26 25.26 -15.32
CA PRO A 137 3.84 26.57 -15.14
C PRO A 137 4.07 27.08 -16.56
N ASP A 138 3.21 27.97 -17.01
CA ASP A 138 3.47 28.77 -18.20
C ASP A 138 4.86 29.40 -18.01
N LEU A 139 5.71 29.19 -19.01
CA LEU A 139 6.73 30.14 -19.50
C LEU A 139 7.41 31.08 -18.48
#